data_AF-A0A1I8EH14-F1
#
_entry.id   AF-A0A1I8EH14-F1
#
_cell.length_a   1.000
_cell.length_b   1.000
_cell.length_c   1.000
_cell.angle_alpha   90.00
_cell.angle_beta   90.00
_cell.angle_gamma   90.00
#
_symmetry.space_group_name_H-M   'P 1'
#
loop_
_entity.id
_entity.type
_entity.pdbx_description
1 polymer ?
#
loop_
_entity_poly.entity_id
_entity_poly.type
_entity_poly.pdbx_seq_one_letter_code
_entity_poly.pdbx_strand_id
1 'polypeptide(L)'
;MAIARECKNDECENRWPGAMCRNGRCACPQDSIRRKSDSNGWICLSLIDASTGMLGPPFTCPLPSGTGYRSILYRNNEPVFCQTLEENNCPEGYECIQSIGLSTATGNGVCCPRKETACLQPVCQSKDGWLIRWYFNGETCESFRWNPEVETSANNFVTKQHCLSYCAFVTINSSYENV
;
A
#
# COMPACT_ATOMS: atom_id res chain seq x y z
N MET A 1 33.80 -2.02 2.14
CA MET A 1 32.69 -1.39 2.86
C MET A 1 31.86 -0.63 1.84
N ALA A 2 30.63 -1.07 1.56
CA ALA A 2 29.74 -0.32 0.69
C ALA A 2 29.27 0.93 1.45
N ILE A 3 29.65 2.11 0.98
CA ILE A 3 29.12 3.38 1.49
C ILE A 3 27.61 3.32 1.21
N ALA A 4 26.80 3.31 2.27
CA ALA A 4 25.35 3.35 2.11
C ALA A 4 25.00 4.64 1.37
N ARG A 5 24.46 4.52 0.15
CA ARG A 5 24.03 5.67 -0.63
C ARG A 5 22.99 6.43 0.18
N GLU A 6 23.28 7.69 0.52
CA GLU A 6 22.32 8.55 1.18
C GLU A 6 21.09 8.75 0.28
N CYS A 7 19.89 8.70 0.87
CA CYS A 7 18.68 9.01 0.11
C CYS A 7 18.64 10.48 -0.32
N LYS A 8 17.81 10.76 -1.32
CA LYS A 8 17.38 12.12 -1.66
C LYS A 8 15.89 12.27 -1.40
N ASN A 9 15.41 13.51 -1.22
CA ASN A 9 14.01 13.78 -0.91
C ASN A 9 13.06 13.32 -2.03
N ASP A 10 13.43 13.52 -3.29
CA ASP A 10 12.68 13.04 -4.46
C ASP A 10 12.58 11.52 -4.48
N GLU A 11 13.65 10.80 -4.13
CA GLU A 11 13.60 9.33 -4.00
C GLU A 11 12.60 8.87 -2.94
N CYS A 12 12.52 9.58 -1.81
CA CYS A 12 11.58 9.27 -0.74
C CYS A 12 10.13 9.63 -1.13
N GLU A 13 9.91 10.82 -1.69
CA GLU A 13 8.60 11.29 -2.18
C GLU A 13 8.01 10.35 -3.23
N ASN A 14 8.86 9.85 -4.13
CA ASN A 14 8.48 8.89 -5.15
C ASN A 14 8.17 7.50 -4.58
N ARG A 15 8.68 7.18 -3.39
CA ARG A 15 8.39 5.91 -2.72
C ARG A 15 7.14 6.01 -1.85
N TRP A 16 6.98 7.10 -1.13
CA TRP A 16 5.80 7.42 -0.33
C TRP A 16 5.54 8.93 -0.43
N PRO A 17 4.38 9.34 -0.97
CA PRO A 17 4.03 10.76 -1.07
C PRO A 17 4.09 11.46 0.30
N GLY A 18 4.79 12.58 0.37
CA GLY A 18 5.09 13.36 1.58
C GLY A 18 6.31 12.87 2.40
N ALA A 19 6.97 11.78 2.00
CA ALA A 19 8.16 11.29 2.72
C ALA A 19 9.40 12.12 2.39
N MET A 20 10.30 12.24 3.38
CA MET A 20 11.53 13.01 3.24
C MET A 20 12.74 12.23 3.71
N CYS A 21 13.90 12.52 3.12
CA CYS A 21 15.16 11.94 3.54
C CYS A 21 15.64 12.60 4.83
N ARG A 22 15.85 11.80 5.88
CA ARG A 22 16.41 12.22 7.17
C ARG A 22 17.50 11.24 7.58
N ASN A 23 18.69 11.76 7.88
CA ASN A 23 19.85 10.96 8.30
C ASN A 23 20.14 9.77 7.35
N GLY A 24 20.08 10.03 6.04
CA GLY A 24 20.32 9.02 5.00
C GLY A 24 19.23 7.94 4.86
N ARG A 25 18.06 8.10 5.51
CA ARG A 25 16.91 7.17 5.38
C ARG A 25 15.62 7.92 5.10
N CYS A 26 14.75 7.33 4.28
CA CYS A 26 13.41 7.88 4.07
C CYS A 26 12.58 7.75 5.34
N ALA A 27 12.11 8.89 5.85
CA ALA A 27 11.19 9.00 6.95
C ALA A 27 9.77 9.10 6.42
N CYS A 28 8.84 8.38 7.04
CA CYS A 28 7.43 8.45 6.68
C CYS A 28 6.87 9.87 6.88
N PRO A 29 5.86 10.28 6.09
CA PRO A 29 5.20 11.58 6.24
C PRO A 29 4.55 11.73 7.63
N GLN A 30 4.14 12.95 7.96
CA GLN A 30 3.35 13.19 9.16
C GLN A 30 2.06 12.33 9.14
N ASP A 31 1.55 12.00 10.33
CA ASP A 31 0.32 11.23 10.52
C ASP A 31 0.35 9.88 9.80
N SER A 32 1.54 9.27 9.76
CA SER A 32 1.74 7.93 9.24
C SER A 32 2.72 7.15 10.11
N ILE A 33 2.65 5.82 10.03
CA ILE A 33 3.49 4.92 10.81
C ILE A 33 4.23 3.94 9.91
N ARG A 34 5.50 3.70 10.24
CA ARG A 34 6.35 2.78 9.48
C ARG A 34 6.05 1.32 9.84
N ARG A 35 5.88 0.48 8.82
CA ARG A 35 5.70 -0.97 8.94
C ARG A 35 6.58 -1.75 7.97
N LYS A 36 6.78 -3.04 8.28
CA LYS A 36 7.45 -3.97 7.39
C LYS A 36 6.41 -4.59 6.45
N SER A 37 6.79 -4.72 5.19
CA SER A 37 6.13 -5.46 4.13
C SER A 37 7.20 -6.36 3.51
N ASP A 38 6.81 -7.59 3.20
CA ASP A 38 7.68 -8.59 2.58
C ASP A 38 7.87 -8.28 1.10
N SER A 39 6.83 -7.78 0.42
CA SER A 39 6.85 -7.44 -1.00
C SER A 39 7.43 -6.04 -1.32
N ASN A 40 7.37 -5.09 -0.37
CA ASN A 40 7.76 -3.70 -0.61
C ASN A 40 8.75 -3.11 0.41
N GLY A 41 9.27 -3.95 1.31
CA GLY A 41 10.28 -3.57 2.31
C GLY A 41 9.69 -2.74 3.44
N TRP A 42 10.28 -1.58 3.75
CA TRP A 42 9.62 -0.65 4.68
C TRP A 42 8.48 0.06 3.95
N ILE A 43 7.40 0.36 4.63
CA ILE A 43 6.22 1.06 4.09
C ILE A 43 5.68 2.05 5.12
N CYS A 44 4.87 3.01 4.69
CA CYS A 44 4.18 3.96 5.55
C CYS A 44 2.68 3.73 5.47
N LEU A 45 2.04 3.51 6.63
CA LEU A 45 0.59 3.41 6.75
C LEU A 45 0.02 4.75 7.21
N SER A 46 -0.96 5.30 6.50
CA SER A 46 -1.66 6.52 6.92
C SER A 46 -2.48 6.26 8.19
N LEU A 47 -2.38 7.17 9.16
CA LEU A 47 -3.25 7.20 10.35
C LEU A 47 -4.56 7.93 10.08
N ILE A 48 -4.60 8.77 9.03
CA ILE A 48 -5.74 9.62 8.69
C ILE A 48 -6.56 8.97 7.58
N ASP A 49 -7.87 8.91 7.77
CA ASP A 49 -8.82 8.48 6.76
C ASP A 49 -8.98 9.56 5.68
N ALA A 50 -8.75 9.21 4.41
CA ALA A 50 -8.85 10.14 3.29
C ALA A 50 -10.28 10.61 2.99
N SER A 51 -11.31 9.90 3.49
CA SER A 51 -12.71 10.31 3.35
C SER A 51 -13.11 11.36 4.40
N THR A 52 -12.71 11.17 5.66
CA THR A 52 -13.17 12.02 6.78
C THR A 52 -12.13 13.03 7.28
N GLY A 53 -10.85 12.82 6.98
CA GLY A 53 -9.75 13.60 7.56
C GLY A 53 -9.50 13.31 9.06
N MET A 54 -10.16 12.30 9.63
CA MET A 54 -10.00 11.89 11.03
C MET A 54 -9.11 10.65 11.15
N LEU A 55 -8.80 10.22 12.38
CA LEU A 55 -8.10 8.95 12.61
C LEU A 55 -8.91 7.79 12.00
N GLY A 56 -8.26 7.01 11.12
CA GLY A 56 -8.84 5.83 10.50
C GLY A 56 -8.79 4.59 11.39
N PRO A 57 -9.33 3.45 10.91
CA PRO A 57 -9.26 2.18 11.62
C PRO A 57 -7.81 1.73 11.89
N PRO A 58 -7.56 1.06 13.03
CA PRO A 58 -6.21 0.60 13.39
C PRO A 58 -5.69 -0.52 12.48
N PHE A 59 -6.57 -1.23 11.77
CA PHE A 59 -6.20 -2.21 10.74
C PHE A 59 -6.31 -1.55 9.37
N THR A 60 -5.20 -1.40 8.65
CA THR A 60 -5.19 -0.72 7.35
C THR A 60 -4.04 -1.21 6.49
N CYS A 61 -4.29 -1.34 5.19
CA CYS A 61 -3.25 -1.62 4.20
C CYS A 61 -2.54 -0.35 3.73
N PRO A 62 -1.39 -0.49 3.02
CA PRO A 62 -0.60 0.67 2.60
C PRO A 62 -1.28 1.51 1.51
N LEU A 63 -2.08 0.86 0.67
CA LEU A 63 -2.79 1.45 -0.45
C LEU A 63 -4.27 1.06 -0.36
N PRO A 64 -5.21 1.95 -0.73
CA PRO A 64 -4.95 3.36 -1.03
C PRO A 64 -4.56 4.13 0.23
N SER A 65 -3.67 5.12 0.07
CA SER A 65 -3.27 5.95 1.21
C SER A 65 -4.51 6.61 1.86
N GLY A 66 -4.62 6.43 3.17
CA GLY A 66 -5.73 6.89 4.00
C GLY A 66 -7.02 6.07 3.90
N THR A 67 -7.06 4.98 3.15
CA THR A 67 -8.29 4.16 3.01
C THR A 67 -7.98 2.68 2.82
N GLY A 68 -6.75 2.27 3.16
CA GLY A 68 -6.28 0.89 3.00
C GLY A 68 -7.05 -0.13 3.83
N TYR A 69 -7.86 0.27 4.82
CA TYR A 69 -8.80 -0.63 5.49
C TYR A 69 -9.84 -1.21 4.52
N ARG A 70 -10.16 -0.49 3.44
CA ARG A 70 -11.12 -0.94 2.41
C ARG A 70 -10.52 -1.91 1.40
N SER A 71 -9.20 -2.09 1.40
CA SER A 71 -8.49 -3.00 0.50
C SER A 71 -7.90 -4.22 1.25
N ILE A 72 -8.24 -4.39 2.52
CA ILE A 72 -7.91 -5.61 3.27
C ILE A 72 -8.57 -6.80 2.59
N LEU A 73 -7.96 -7.98 2.70
CA LEU A 73 -8.63 -9.21 2.29
C LEU A 73 -9.84 -9.48 3.19
N TYR A 74 -11.03 -9.52 2.60
CA TYR A 74 -12.25 -9.96 3.27
C TYR A 74 -12.60 -11.39 2.85
N ARG A 75 -12.98 -12.24 3.80
CA ARG A 75 -13.53 -13.57 3.57
C ARG A 75 -14.83 -13.71 4.36
N ASN A 76 -15.92 -14.06 3.68
CA ASN A 76 -17.26 -14.10 4.29
C ASN A 76 -17.64 -12.78 4.99
N ASN A 77 -17.30 -11.64 4.37
CA ASN A 77 -17.55 -10.30 4.89
C ASN A 77 -16.78 -9.91 6.17
N GLU A 78 -15.83 -10.73 6.61
CA GLU A 78 -14.96 -10.46 7.76
C GLU A 78 -13.51 -10.21 7.30
N PRO A 79 -12.78 -9.27 7.92
CA PRO A 79 -11.39 -9.02 7.59
C PRO A 79 -10.52 -10.23 8.00
N VAL A 80 -9.60 -10.62 7.13
CA VAL A 80 -8.66 -11.71 7.42
C VAL A 80 -7.49 -11.18 8.25
N PHE A 81 -7.50 -11.51 9.54
CA PHE A 81 -6.40 -11.22 10.47
C PHE A 81 -5.25 -12.22 10.32
N CYS A 82 -4.05 -11.78 10.68
CA CYS A 82 -2.82 -12.56 10.60
C CYS A 82 -1.88 -12.25 11.78
N GLN A 83 -0.93 -13.15 12.06
CA GLN A 83 0.17 -12.91 12.99
C GLN A 83 1.46 -12.56 12.24
N THR A 84 2.14 -11.48 12.61
CA THR A 84 3.35 -11.05 11.89
C THR A 84 4.57 -11.94 12.09
N LEU A 85 4.53 -12.87 13.05
CA LEU A 85 5.67 -13.72 13.44
C LEU A 85 5.51 -15.18 13.00
N GLU A 86 4.35 -15.58 12.46
CA GLU A 86 4.12 -16.96 12.01
C GLU A 86 4.09 -17.02 10.47
N GLU A 87 4.55 -18.14 9.92
CA GLU A 87 4.56 -18.39 8.47
C GLU A 87 3.17 -18.86 7.98
N ASN A 88 2.82 -18.58 6.71
CA ASN A 88 1.55 -18.96 6.05
C ASN A 88 0.26 -18.30 6.56
N ASN A 89 0.31 -17.07 7.07
CA ASN A 89 -0.87 -16.41 7.63
C ASN A 89 -1.78 -15.68 6.65
N CYS A 90 -1.33 -15.47 5.41
CA CYS A 90 -2.13 -14.86 4.37
C CYS A 90 -2.14 -15.74 3.12
N PRO A 91 -3.26 -15.78 2.37
CA PRO A 91 -3.31 -16.47 1.09
C PRO A 91 -2.30 -15.93 0.07
N GLU A 92 -2.07 -16.69 -1.00
CA GLU A 92 -1.23 -16.26 -2.11
C GLU A 92 -1.67 -14.90 -2.67
N GLY A 93 -0.70 -14.04 -2.99
CA GLY A 93 -0.93 -12.65 -3.39
C GLY A 93 -1.18 -11.68 -2.23
N TYR A 94 -1.24 -12.17 -0.99
CA TYR A 94 -1.40 -11.35 0.21
C TYR A 94 -0.22 -11.51 1.18
N GLU A 95 0.01 -10.48 1.98
CA GLU A 95 1.03 -10.44 3.01
C GLU A 95 0.46 -9.87 4.32
N CYS A 96 1.07 -10.25 5.44
CA CYS A 96 0.61 -9.80 6.74
C CYS A 96 1.19 -8.43 7.08
N ILE A 97 0.34 -7.41 7.20
CA ILE A 97 0.75 -6.07 7.62
C ILE A 97 0.29 -5.83 9.06
N GLN A 98 1.24 -5.49 9.93
CA GLN A 98 0.97 -5.24 11.35
C GLN A 98 0.04 -4.05 11.55
N SER A 99 -1.03 -4.27 12.32
CA SER A 99 -1.99 -3.27 12.72
C SER A 99 -1.37 -2.17 13.60
N ILE A 100 -2.08 -1.06 13.73
CA ILE A 100 -1.69 0.13 14.45
C ILE A 100 -2.27 0.05 15.87
N GLY A 101 -1.45 -0.38 16.83
CA GLY A 101 -1.85 -0.41 18.25
C GLY A 101 -2.94 -1.43 18.60
N LEU A 102 -3.25 -2.37 17.69
CA LEU A 102 -4.21 -3.46 17.92
C LEU A 102 -3.51 -4.81 17.82
N SER A 103 -3.65 -5.61 18.88
CA SER A 103 -3.27 -7.02 18.91
C SER A 103 -4.43 -7.78 19.55
N THR A 104 -4.96 -8.78 18.85
CA THR A 104 -6.06 -9.62 19.32
C THR A 104 -5.57 -11.07 19.47
N ALA A 105 -6.43 -11.96 19.98
CA ALA A 105 -6.16 -13.40 19.95
C ALA A 105 -6.10 -13.95 18.52
N THR A 106 -6.75 -13.28 17.55
CA THR A 106 -6.83 -13.70 16.15
C THR A 106 -5.72 -13.13 15.27
N GLY A 107 -4.94 -12.15 15.76
CA GLY A 107 -3.85 -11.57 14.99
C GLY A 107 -3.40 -10.21 15.51
N ASN A 108 -2.19 -9.82 15.13
CA ASN A 108 -1.67 -8.46 15.33
C ASN A 108 -1.53 -7.69 14.01
N GLY A 109 -2.05 -8.25 12.91
CA GLY A 109 -2.05 -7.67 11.57
C GLY A 109 -3.25 -8.11 10.74
N VAL A 110 -3.30 -7.62 9.51
CA VAL A 110 -4.30 -7.98 8.51
C VAL A 110 -3.65 -8.33 7.18
N CYS A 111 -4.31 -9.20 6.41
CA CYS A 111 -3.83 -9.60 5.10
C CYS A 111 -4.09 -8.50 4.06
N CYS A 112 -3.01 -7.93 3.56
CA CYS A 112 -3.02 -6.88 2.55
C CYS A 112 -2.50 -7.39 1.21
N PRO A 113 -2.98 -6.87 0.08
CA PRO A 113 -2.42 -7.21 -1.22
C PRO A 113 -0.92 -6.95 -1.23
N ARG A 114 -0.16 -7.92 -1.73
CA ARG A 114 1.26 -7.74 -2.04
C ARG A 114 1.41 -6.70 -3.13
N LYS A 115 2.61 -6.14 -3.26
CA LYS A 115 2.98 -5.17 -4.28
C LYS A 115 2.56 -5.59 -5.69
N GLU A 116 2.86 -6.83 -6.06
CA GLU A 116 2.55 -7.39 -7.37
C GLU A 116 1.03 -7.49 -7.56
N THR A 117 0.32 -7.98 -6.54
CA THR A 117 -1.13 -8.13 -6.55
C THR A 117 -1.85 -6.77 -6.61
N ALA A 118 -1.39 -5.79 -5.86
CA ALA A 118 -1.92 -4.43 -5.91
C ALA A 118 -1.81 -3.81 -7.31
N CYS A 119 -0.69 -4.01 -8.01
CA CYS A 119 -0.50 -3.49 -9.37
C CYS A 119 -1.38 -4.17 -10.43
N LEU A 120 -1.82 -5.41 -10.18
CA LEU A 120 -2.64 -6.18 -11.11
C LEU A 120 -4.14 -6.06 -10.84
N GLN A 121 -4.54 -5.48 -9.71
CA GLN A 121 -5.95 -5.28 -9.39
C GLN A 121 -6.61 -4.27 -10.35
N PRO A 122 -7.91 -4.45 -10.64
CA PRO A 122 -8.64 -3.52 -11.50
C PRO A 122 -8.78 -2.14 -10.82
N VAL A 123 -8.95 -1.10 -11.63
CA VAL A 123 -9.29 0.25 -11.15
C VAL A 123 -10.74 0.30 -10.68
N CYS A 124 -10.98 0.84 -9.48
CA CYS A 124 -12.31 1.06 -8.92
C CYS A 124 -12.74 2.52 -9.13
N GLN A 125 -13.05 2.90 -10.37
CA GLN A 125 -13.51 4.26 -10.67
C GLN A 125 -14.95 4.49 -10.20
N SER A 126 -15.20 5.64 -9.57
CA SER A 126 -16.52 6.04 -9.07
C SER A 126 -17.12 7.15 -9.94
N LYS A 127 -18.40 7.03 -10.32
CA LYS A 127 -19.09 8.07 -11.14
C LYS A 127 -19.15 9.42 -10.43
N ASP A 128 -19.29 9.39 -9.12
CA ASP A 128 -19.34 10.51 -8.18
C ASP A 128 -17.96 10.85 -7.59
N GLY A 129 -16.87 10.31 -8.12
CA GLY A 129 -15.53 10.48 -7.54
C GLY A 129 -15.01 11.93 -7.58
N TRP A 130 -14.55 12.42 -6.42
CA TRP A 130 -13.97 13.76 -6.26
C TRP A 130 -12.46 13.77 -6.03
N LEU A 131 -11.86 12.66 -5.62
CA LEU A 131 -10.41 12.56 -5.50
C LEU A 131 -9.80 12.09 -6.81
N ILE A 132 -8.79 12.81 -7.28
CA ILE A 132 -7.95 12.37 -8.40
C ILE A 132 -6.85 11.46 -7.83
N ARG A 133 -6.81 10.23 -8.35
CA ARG A 133 -5.83 9.20 -8.00
C ARG A 133 -5.21 8.63 -9.26
N TRP A 134 -4.21 7.79 -9.09
CA TRP A 134 -3.50 7.11 -10.17
C TRP A 134 -3.63 5.61 -10.02
N TYR A 135 -3.75 4.88 -11.12
CA TYR A 135 -3.73 3.41 -11.14
C TYR A 135 -2.75 2.95 -12.22
N PHE A 136 -2.19 1.76 -12.05
CA PHE A 136 -1.34 1.11 -13.04
C PHE A 136 -2.20 0.30 -14.01
N ASN A 137 -2.07 0.56 -15.31
CA ASN A 137 -2.86 -0.10 -16.35
C ASN A 137 -2.15 -1.32 -16.98
N GLY A 138 -1.01 -1.75 -16.42
CA GLY A 138 -0.16 -2.81 -16.97
C GLY A 138 1.07 -2.30 -17.73
N GLU A 139 1.03 -1.06 -18.21
CA GLU A 139 2.14 -0.42 -18.95
C GLU A 139 2.61 0.86 -18.25
N THR A 140 1.67 1.71 -17.83
CA THR A 140 1.92 3.01 -17.25
C THR A 140 0.89 3.36 -16.18
N CYS A 141 1.04 4.54 -15.59
CA CYS A 141 0.12 5.06 -14.58
C CYS A 141 -0.77 6.16 -15.16
N GLU A 142 -2.08 5.97 -15.02
CA GLU A 142 -3.12 6.88 -15.50
C GLU A 142 -3.96 7.42 -14.36
N SER A 143 -4.49 8.63 -14.52
CA SER A 143 -5.33 9.26 -13.51
C SER A 143 -6.79 8.84 -13.62
N PHE A 144 -7.47 8.66 -12.49
CA PHE A 144 -8.90 8.39 -12.42
C PHE A 144 -9.57 9.13 -11.26
N ARG A 145 -10.90 9.23 -11.30
CA ARG A 145 -11.73 9.82 -10.25
C ARG A 145 -12.23 8.74 -9.29
N TRP A 146 -12.10 8.98 -8.00
CA TRP A 146 -12.49 8.02 -6.98
C TRP A 146 -13.22 8.68 -5.82
N ASN A 147 -14.27 8.02 -5.34
CA ASN A 147 -14.97 8.36 -4.10
C ASN A 147 -14.34 7.52 -2.95
N PRO A 148 -13.65 8.13 -1.96
CA PRO A 148 -13.01 7.43 -0.86
C PRO A 148 -13.97 6.72 0.13
N GLU A 149 -15.27 6.95 0.02
CA GLU A 149 -16.29 6.36 0.88
C GLU A 149 -16.80 5.01 0.35
N VAL A 150 -16.49 4.65 -0.90
CA VAL A 150 -16.91 3.39 -1.53
C VAL A 150 -15.79 2.34 -1.53
N GLU A 151 -16.14 1.12 -1.94
CA GLU A 151 -15.18 0.04 -2.14
C GLU A 151 -14.09 0.42 -3.15
N THR A 152 -12.91 -0.18 -2.97
CA THR A 152 -11.71 0.18 -3.73
C THR A 152 -10.76 -1.00 -3.82
N SER A 153 -9.79 -0.89 -4.72
CA SER A 153 -8.65 -1.81 -4.80
C SER A 153 -7.39 -1.11 -4.30
N ALA A 154 -6.33 -1.89 -4.06
CA ALA A 154 -5.02 -1.36 -3.73
C ALA A 154 -4.32 -0.70 -4.95
N ASN A 155 -4.84 -0.87 -6.17
CA ASN A 155 -4.36 -0.18 -7.38
C ASN A 155 -4.82 1.29 -7.40
N ASN A 156 -4.44 2.06 -6.39
CA ASN A 156 -4.93 3.41 -6.14
C ASN A 156 -3.87 4.23 -5.40
N PHE A 157 -3.19 5.09 -6.16
CA PHE A 157 -2.03 5.85 -5.75
C PHE A 157 -2.33 7.35 -5.72
N VAL A 158 -1.69 8.07 -4.78
CA VAL A 158 -1.87 9.53 -4.66
C VAL A 158 -1.20 10.28 -5.81
N THR A 159 -0.03 9.84 -6.26
CA THR A 159 0.75 10.51 -7.33
C THR A 159 1.15 9.53 -8.43
N LYS A 160 1.29 10.04 -9.66
CA LYS A 160 1.78 9.25 -10.81
C LYS A 160 3.14 8.62 -10.50
N GLN A 161 4.03 9.40 -9.90
CA GLN A 161 5.40 8.96 -9.65
C GLN A 161 5.47 7.86 -8.58
N HIS A 162 4.60 7.92 -7.57
CA HIS A 162 4.45 6.82 -6.61
C HIS A 162 3.94 5.55 -7.30
N CYS A 163 2.90 5.66 -8.14
CA CYS A 163 2.40 4.54 -8.91
C CYS A 163 3.50 3.91 -9.79
N LEU A 164 4.27 4.72 -10.52
CA LEU A 164 5.36 4.23 -11.39
C LEU A 164 6.47 3.56 -10.57
N SER A 165 6.94 4.21 -9.50
CA SER A 165 7.95 3.66 -8.59
C SER A 165 7.51 2.34 -7.96
N TYR A 166 6.21 2.22 -7.66
CA TYR A 166 5.61 1.03 -7.08
C TYR A 166 5.46 -0.07 -8.14
N CYS A 167 4.88 0.18 -9.33
CA CYS A 167 4.50 -0.88 -10.26
C CYS A 167 5.48 -1.16 -11.41
N ALA A 168 6.42 -0.26 -11.74
CA ALA A 168 7.23 -0.37 -12.97
C ALA A 168 8.11 -1.63 -13.06
N PHE A 169 8.39 -2.31 -11.94
CA PHE A 169 9.19 -3.54 -11.93
C PHE A 169 8.34 -4.82 -11.92
N VAL A 170 7.01 -4.72 -11.82
CA VAL A 170 6.11 -5.89 -11.80
C VAL A 170 5.99 -6.54 -13.18
N THR A 171 6.24 -5.79 -14.26
CA THR A 171 6.15 -6.27 -15.65
C THR A 171 7.32 -7.16 -16.09
N ILE A 172 8.42 -7.24 -15.34
CA ILE A 172 9.60 -8.02 -15.74
C ILE A 172 9.50 -9.50 -15.33
N ASN A 173 8.57 -9.85 -14.43
CA ASN A 173 8.43 -11.22 -13.92
C ASN A 173 7.40 -12.08 -14.68
N SER A 174 6.62 -11.53 -15.63
CA SER A 174 5.70 -12.36 -16.44
C SER A 174 6.34 -12.95 -17.71
N SER A 175 7.62 -12.67 -17.97
CA SER A 175 8.34 -13.15 -19.16
C SER A 175 9.46 -14.18 -18.87
N TYR A 176 9.60 -14.68 -17.64
CA TYR A 176 10.65 -15.66 -17.27
C TYR A 176 10.09 -16.97 -16.67
N GLU A 177 8.93 -17.44 -17.14
CA GLU A 177 8.41 -18.78 -16.85
C GLU A 177 8.23 -19.66 -18.10
N ASN A 178 9.05 -19.48 -19.13
CA ASN A 178 9.14 -20.45 -20.24
C ASN A 178 10.57 -20.50 -20.84
N VAL A 179 11.51 -21.11 -20.11
CA VAL A 179 12.66 -21.86 -20.68
C VAL A 179 12.93 -23.08 -19.80
#